data_AF-A0A7W0GCK4-F1
#
_entry.id   AF-A0A7W0GCK4-F1
#
_cell.length_a   1.000
_cell.length_b   1.000
_cell.length_c   1.000
_cell.angle_alpha   90.00
_cell.angle_beta   90.00
_cell.angle_gamma   90.00
#
_symmetry.space_group_name_H-M   'P 1'
#
loop_
_entity.id
_entity.type
_entity.pdbx_description
1 polymer ?
#
loop_
_entity_poly.entity_id
_entity_poly.type
_entity_poly.pdbx_seq_one_letter_code
_entity_poly.pdbx_strand_id
1 'polypeptide(L)'
;MGVPRRAVRQILLGLIPLVVIAVVSLILLALRLGEARAPLRTATETATAEVVSTGLGADGRQVGVEYTDVDGELQTARLTLDRAADIPLGAQLDEVAYDPERPGVVYVQGDAVTSTVADLFNGLLIVALVLVVAVVVTIVRLVGRRRLAAREPRQLRAHREKYRRGIADRSWLVVQSGDSRSWVPVYWDPALEEIGESPTLVTVYGDPEGDKLLGFEVAGEPIWPSGRRRSAQPKGRERDLEVPSGGVSLLRQTRTDLVGVFAAPLIGILWAYIDGSGPAGFIFATAVAAGVLFWLPSAYGSDPT
;
A
#
# COMPACT_ATOMS: atom_id res chain seq x y z
N MET A 1 -31.97 -9.06 0.61
CA MET A 1 -30.94 -8.30 1.34
C MET A 1 -30.45 -7.11 0.52
N GLY A 2 -30.59 -5.88 1.02
CA GLY A 2 -30.02 -4.69 0.37
C GLY A 2 -28.49 -4.66 0.43
N VAL A 3 -27.84 -3.77 -0.33
CA VAL A 3 -26.40 -3.51 -0.17
C VAL A 3 -26.21 -2.59 1.04
N PRO A 4 -25.46 -2.97 2.09
CA PRO A 4 -25.21 -2.08 3.21
C PRO A 4 -24.39 -0.90 2.75
N ARG A 5 -25.09 0.23 2.64
CA ARG A 5 -24.53 1.47 2.09
C ARG A 5 -23.38 1.96 2.95
N ARG A 6 -23.42 1.71 4.26
CA ARG A 6 -22.41 2.19 5.20
C ARG A 6 -21.07 1.46 5.08
N ALA A 7 -21.07 0.13 5.17
CA ALA A 7 -19.84 -0.66 5.06
C ALA A 7 -19.15 -0.44 3.71
N VAL A 8 -19.92 -0.36 2.62
CA VAL A 8 -19.38 -0.02 1.29
C VAL A 8 -18.79 1.38 1.27
N ARG A 9 -19.50 2.38 1.80
CA ARG A 9 -18.98 3.75 1.89
C ARG A 9 -17.69 3.83 2.70
N GLN A 10 -17.59 3.13 3.83
CA GLN A 10 -16.37 3.13 4.64
C GLN A 10 -15.18 2.57 3.86
N ILE A 11 -15.35 1.41 3.20
CA ILE A 11 -14.29 0.78 2.41
C ILE A 11 -13.86 1.69 1.25
N LEU A 12 -14.82 2.31 0.55
CA LEU A 12 -14.53 3.23 -0.55
C LEU A 12 -13.86 4.52 -0.05
N LEU A 13 -14.32 5.09 1.06
CA LEU A 13 -13.71 6.28 1.67
C LEU A 13 -12.25 6.02 2.07
N GLY A 14 -11.92 4.82 2.57
CA GLY A 14 -10.53 4.46 2.84
C GLY A 14 -9.69 4.20 1.58
N LEU A 15 -10.29 3.66 0.51
CA LEU A 15 -9.58 3.37 -0.74
C LEU A 15 -9.29 4.64 -1.57
N ILE A 16 -10.21 5.61 -1.61
CA ILE A 16 -10.10 6.79 -2.48
C ILE A 16 -8.79 7.57 -2.26
N PRO A 17 -8.41 7.95 -1.01
CA PRO A 17 -7.16 8.67 -0.78
C PRO A 17 -5.92 7.88 -1.24
N LEU A 18 -5.91 6.56 -1.00
CA LEU A 18 -4.82 5.70 -1.46
C LEU A 18 -4.74 5.67 -3.00
N VAL A 19 -5.87 5.59 -3.70
CA VAL A 19 -5.91 5.64 -5.17
C VAL A 19 -5.40 6.98 -5.68
N VAL A 20 -5.86 8.09 -5.10
CA VAL A 20 -5.42 9.45 -5.50
C VAL A 20 -3.91 9.60 -5.31
N ILE A 21 -3.40 9.24 -4.14
CA ILE A 21 -1.96 9.31 -3.84
C ILE A 21 -1.18 8.42 -4.81
N ALA A 22 -1.59 7.17 -5.02
CA ALA A 22 -0.90 6.25 -5.90
C ALA A 22 -0.89 6.74 -7.36
N VAL A 23 -2.02 7.24 -7.88
CA VAL A 23 -2.10 7.76 -9.25
C VAL A 23 -1.22 9.00 -9.43
N VAL A 24 -1.26 9.95 -8.50
CA VAL A 24 -0.38 11.13 -8.54
C VAL A 24 1.09 10.72 -8.49
N SER A 25 1.45 9.80 -7.59
CA SER A 25 2.80 9.23 -7.49
C SER A 25 3.26 8.56 -8.79
N LEU A 26 2.40 7.75 -9.42
CA LEU A 26 2.71 7.10 -10.70
C LEU A 26 2.95 8.10 -11.82
N ILE A 27 2.13 9.16 -11.91
CA ILE A 27 2.30 10.23 -12.89
C ILE A 27 3.64 10.94 -12.68
N LEU A 28 3.93 11.35 -11.45
CA LEU A 28 5.19 12.04 -11.12
C LEU A 28 6.42 11.16 -11.43
N LEU A 29 6.38 9.89 -11.06
CA LEU A 29 7.46 8.94 -11.35
C LEU A 29 7.62 8.72 -12.87
N ALA A 30 6.53 8.59 -13.61
CA ALA A 30 6.58 8.41 -15.06
C ALA A 30 7.17 9.64 -15.79
N LEU A 31 6.82 10.85 -15.36
CA LEU A 31 7.40 12.09 -15.89
C LEU A 31 8.91 12.16 -15.59
N ARG A 32 9.30 11.92 -14.33
CA ARG A 32 10.70 11.88 -13.91
C ARG A 32 11.51 10.81 -14.65
N LEU A 33 10.91 9.64 -14.88
CA LEU A 33 11.54 8.56 -15.63
C LEU A 33 11.77 8.95 -17.10
N GLY A 34 10.83 9.69 -17.70
CA GLY A 34 10.99 10.25 -19.03
C GLY A 34 12.18 11.21 -19.13
N GLU A 35 12.30 12.13 -18.16
CA GLU A 35 13.43 13.06 -18.05
C GLU A 35 14.76 12.32 -17.84
N ALA A 36 14.81 11.37 -16.90
CA ALA A 36 16.02 10.63 -16.56
C ALA A 36 16.50 9.72 -17.71
N ARG A 37 15.59 9.23 -18.56
CA ARG A 37 15.92 8.43 -19.74
C ARG A 37 16.35 9.25 -20.95
N ALA A 38 16.12 10.56 -20.96
CA ALA A 38 16.42 11.39 -22.12
C ALA A 38 17.90 11.31 -22.56
N PRO A 39 18.90 11.37 -21.65
CA PRO A 39 20.31 11.26 -22.05
C PRO A 39 20.67 9.87 -22.58
N LEU A 40 20.09 8.80 -22.00
CA LEU A 40 20.35 7.43 -22.45
C LEU A 40 19.74 7.12 -23.82
N ARG A 41 18.71 7.85 -24.24
CA ARG A 41 18.10 7.68 -25.57
C ARG A 41 18.93 8.29 -26.70
N THR A 42 19.73 9.32 -26.39
CA THR A 42 20.61 9.95 -27.37
C THR A 42 21.97 9.27 -27.41
N ALA A 43 22.32 8.47 -26.40
CA ALA A 43 23.52 7.64 -26.39
C ALA A 43 23.33 6.38 -27.26
N THR A 44 23.45 6.53 -28.58
CA THR A 44 23.17 5.47 -29.55
C THR A 44 24.38 4.60 -29.89
N GLU A 45 25.59 5.07 -29.61
CA GLU A 45 26.83 4.38 -29.93
C GLU A 45 27.52 3.84 -28.68
N THR A 46 28.33 2.81 -28.84
CA THR A 46 29.07 2.15 -27.75
C THR A 46 30.55 2.03 -28.09
N ALA A 47 31.42 2.27 -27.11
CA ALA A 47 32.87 2.11 -27.24
C ALA A 47 33.47 1.49 -25.96
N THR A 48 34.71 1.02 -26.08
CA THR A 48 35.54 0.69 -24.92
C THR A 48 36.29 1.94 -24.48
N ALA A 49 36.29 2.22 -23.17
CA ALA A 49 36.95 3.39 -22.60
C ALA A 49 37.98 3.01 -21.54
N GLU A 50 39.05 3.80 -21.44
CA GLU A 50 40.08 3.69 -20.42
C GLU A 50 39.94 4.81 -19.38
N VAL A 51 40.05 4.46 -18.10
CA VAL A 51 39.99 5.42 -17.00
C VAL A 51 41.31 6.18 -16.88
N VAL A 52 41.28 7.48 -17.17
CA VAL A 52 42.47 8.36 -17.17
C VAL A 52 42.55 9.28 -15.97
N SER A 53 41.43 9.53 -15.28
CA SER A 53 41.40 10.33 -14.06
C SER A 53 40.23 9.96 -13.16
N THR A 54 40.42 10.02 -11.85
CA THR A 54 39.40 9.68 -10.83
C THR A 54 39.27 10.78 -9.79
N GLY A 55 38.19 10.74 -9.01
CA GLY A 55 37.97 11.70 -7.92
C GLY A 55 37.73 13.13 -8.41
N LEU A 56 37.26 13.30 -9.64
CA LEU A 56 36.88 14.61 -10.18
C LEU A 56 35.53 15.07 -9.56
N GLY A 57 35.26 16.37 -9.67
CA GLY A 57 34.03 16.97 -9.14
C GLY A 57 34.10 17.26 -7.63
N ALA A 58 33.16 18.06 -7.12
CA ALA A 58 33.14 18.46 -5.71
C ALA A 58 32.83 17.30 -4.75
N ASP A 59 32.22 16.24 -5.25
CA ASP A 59 31.79 15.04 -4.52
C ASP A 59 32.69 13.82 -4.80
N GLY A 60 33.72 13.98 -5.64
CA GLY A 60 34.65 12.90 -6.01
C GLY A 60 34.00 11.77 -6.82
N ARG A 61 32.80 11.99 -7.39
CA ARG A 61 32.03 10.97 -8.13
C ARG A 61 32.33 10.94 -9.62
N GLN A 62 33.07 11.93 -10.14
CA GLN A 62 33.37 12.00 -11.56
C GLN A 62 34.68 11.30 -11.88
N VAL A 63 34.67 10.58 -13.00
CA VAL A 63 35.80 9.85 -13.55
C VAL A 63 35.98 10.34 -14.98
N GLY A 64 37.20 10.74 -15.34
CA GLY A 64 37.55 11.05 -16.72
C GLY A 64 37.97 9.78 -17.44
N VAL A 65 37.41 9.56 -18.61
CA VAL A 65 37.70 8.40 -19.45
C VAL A 65 38.11 8.85 -20.85
N GLU A 66 38.95 8.07 -21.50
CA GLU A 66 39.27 8.23 -22.92
C GLU A 66 38.73 7.05 -23.71
N TYR A 67 38.14 7.31 -24.87
CA TYR A 67 37.62 6.27 -25.76
C TYR A 67 37.83 6.68 -27.20
N THR A 68 37.79 5.72 -28.11
CA THR A 68 37.79 5.98 -29.55
C THR A 68 36.36 5.96 -30.06
N ASP A 69 35.92 7.03 -30.70
CA ASP A 69 34.58 7.11 -31.28
C ASP A 69 34.44 6.33 -32.59
N VAL A 70 33.23 6.34 -33.16
CA VAL A 70 32.87 5.65 -34.40
C VAL A 70 33.65 6.17 -35.63
N ASP A 71 34.13 7.40 -35.58
CA ASP A 71 34.94 8.03 -36.63
C ASP A 71 36.44 7.72 -36.45
N GLY A 72 36.81 7.03 -35.37
CA GLY A 72 38.18 6.68 -35.04
C GLY A 72 38.93 7.79 -34.31
N GLU A 73 38.26 8.85 -33.86
CA GLU A 73 38.89 9.93 -33.11
C GLU A 73 38.94 9.60 -31.62
N LEU A 74 40.05 10.00 -30.98
CA LEU A 74 40.22 9.86 -29.54
C LEU A 74 39.44 10.98 -28.83
N GLN A 75 38.47 10.61 -28.01
CA GLN A 75 37.64 11.51 -27.23
C GLN A 75 37.91 11.37 -25.74
N THR A 76 37.85 12.49 -25.02
CA THR A 76 37.86 12.50 -23.55
C THR A 76 36.47 12.84 -23.03
N ALA A 77 35.92 11.99 -22.17
CA ALA A 77 34.61 12.17 -21.58
C ALA A 77 34.60 12.08 -20.07
N ARG A 78 33.48 12.50 -19.49
CA ARG A 78 33.21 12.37 -18.06
C ARG A 78 32.14 11.32 -17.82
N LEU A 79 32.45 10.41 -16.92
CA LEU A 79 31.53 9.46 -16.32
C LEU A 79 31.19 9.93 -14.90
N THR A 80 29.91 9.91 -14.53
CA THR A 80 29.49 10.22 -13.15
C THR A 80 28.95 8.96 -12.48
N LEU A 81 29.65 8.48 -11.47
CA LEU A 81 29.28 7.29 -10.71
C LEU A 81 28.11 7.56 -9.75
N ASP A 82 27.34 6.53 -9.39
CA ASP A 82 26.28 6.67 -8.36
C ASP A 82 26.85 7.05 -6.98
N ARG A 83 28.04 6.55 -6.65
CA ARG A 83 28.76 6.87 -5.40
C ARG A 83 30.23 7.05 -5.71
N ALA A 84 30.93 7.78 -4.86
CA ALA A 84 32.38 7.89 -4.97
C ALA A 84 32.97 6.49 -4.81
N ALA A 85 33.73 6.07 -5.81
CA ALA A 85 34.40 4.78 -5.83
C ALA A 85 35.81 4.97 -6.37
N ASP A 86 36.74 4.20 -5.81
CA ASP A 86 38.13 4.20 -6.26
C ASP A 86 38.26 3.23 -7.44
N ILE A 87 38.23 3.79 -8.65
CA ILE A 87 38.43 3.03 -9.88
C ILE A 87 39.91 3.15 -10.26
N PRO A 88 40.65 2.04 -10.45
CA PRO A 88 42.04 2.10 -10.85
C PRO A 88 42.25 2.87 -12.16
N LEU A 89 43.29 3.70 -12.20
CA LEU A 89 43.74 4.30 -13.47
C LEU A 89 44.17 3.19 -14.44
N GLY A 90 43.81 3.35 -15.71
CA GLY A 90 44.02 2.34 -16.75
C GLY A 90 42.99 1.19 -16.73
N ALA A 91 41.99 1.24 -15.84
CA ALA A 91 40.89 0.29 -15.90
C ALA A 91 40.12 0.46 -17.22
N GLN A 92 39.85 -0.68 -17.88
CA GLN A 92 39.07 -0.73 -19.11
C GLN A 92 37.58 -0.89 -18.78
N LEU A 93 36.75 -0.11 -19.43
CA LEU A 93 35.29 -0.16 -19.39
C LEU A 93 34.82 -0.67 -20.75
N ASP A 94 34.41 -1.94 -20.80
CA ASP A 94 34.18 -2.65 -22.06
C ASP A 94 33.01 -2.08 -22.88
N GLU A 95 31.96 -1.61 -22.20
CA GLU A 95 30.70 -1.16 -22.82
C GLU A 95 30.29 0.21 -22.27
N VAL A 96 30.77 1.26 -22.93
CA VAL A 96 30.45 2.65 -22.61
C VAL A 96 29.55 3.23 -23.70
N ALA A 97 28.35 3.67 -23.34
CA ALA A 97 27.41 4.31 -24.25
C ALA A 97 27.65 5.82 -24.31
N TYR A 98 27.64 6.40 -25.52
CA TYR A 98 27.85 7.83 -25.72
C TYR A 98 26.94 8.40 -26.83
N ASP A 99 26.70 9.71 -26.76
CA ASP A 99 25.97 10.48 -27.77
C ASP A 99 27.00 11.10 -28.75
N PRO A 100 27.01 10.72 -30.05
CA PRO A 100 27.96 11.27 -31.02
C PRO A 100 27.86 12.80 -31.18
N GLU A 101 26.69 13.39 -30.92
CA GLU A 101 26.52 14.86 -30.97
C GLU A 101 27.10 15.54 -29.71
N ARG A 102 27.35 14.78 -28.64
CA ARG A 102 27.86 15.25 -27.34
C ARG A 102 28.90 14.27 -26.76
N PRO A 103 30.08 14.12 -27.39
CA PRO A 103 31.07 13.09 -27.04
C PRO A 103 31.71 13.27 -25.65
N GLY A 104 31.54 14.43 -25.00
CA GLY A 104 32.12 14.72 -23.70
C GLY A 104 31.44 14.06 -22.49
N VAL A 105 30.35 13.31 -22.68
CA VAL A 105 29.64 12.59 -21.62
C VAL A 105 29.42 11.14 -22.04
N VAL A 106 29.68 10.24 -21.11
CA VAL A 106 29.53 8.81 -21.31
C VAL A 106 28.67 8.18 -20.21
N TYR A 107 28.04 7.05 -20.54
CA TYR A 107 27.17 6.30 -19.65
C TYR A 107 27.62 4.84 -19.56
N VAL A 108 27.60 4.28 -18.37
CA VAL A 108 27.86 2.85 -18.13
C VAL A 108 26.82 2.25 -17.21
N GLN A 109 26.67 0.92 -17.21
CA GLN A 109 25.82 0.26 -16.24
C GLN A 109 26.27 0.56 -14.81
N GLY A 110 25.33 0.97 -13.96
CA GLY A 110 25.60 1.33 -12.56
C GLY A 110 26.13 2.77 -12.38
N ASP A 111 26.20 3.57 -13.44
CA ASP A 111 26.44 5.01 -13.31
C ASP A 111 25.26 5.72 -12.64
N ALA A 112 25.42 7.01 -12.35
CA ALA A 112 24.40 7.80 -11.66
C ALA A 112 23.07 7.87 -12.45
N VAL A 113 23.15 7.97 -13.78
CA VAL A 113 21.96 8.13 -14.64
C VAL A 113 21.18 6.82 -14.74
N THR A 114 21.86 5.72 -14.99
CA THR A 114 21.28 4.38 -15.07
C THR A 114 20.70 3.95 -13.73
N SER A 115 21.41 4.24 -12.63
CA SER A 115 20.90 3.97 -11.27
C SER A 115 19.62 4.78 -10.98
N THR A 116 19.61 6.08 -11.32
CA THR A 116 18.40 6.91 -11.19
C THR A 116 17.22 6.36 -12.00
N VAL A 117 17.46 5.89 -13.22
CA VAL A 117 16.42 5.27 -14.06
C VAL A 117 15.90 3.97 -13.44
N ALA A 118 16.78 3.13 -12.91
CA ALA A 118 16.41 1.90 -12.22
C ALA A 118 15.58 2.18 -10.97
N ASP A 119 15.98 3.16 -10.15
CA ASP A 119 15.28 3.55 -8.92
C ASP A 119 13.88 4.09 -9.21
N LEU A 120 13.74 4.98 -10.20
CA LEU A 120 12.45 5.51 -10.63
C LEU A 120 11.53 4.40 -11.16
N PHE A 121 12.08 3.45 -11.92
CA PHE A 121 11.32 2.32 -12.43
C PHE A 121 10.86 1.39 -11.29
N ASN A 122 11.74 1.08 -10.34
CA ASN A 122 11.40 0.29 -9.14
C ASN A 122 10.32 0.96 -8.31
N GLY A 123 10.42 2.28 -8.09
CA GLY A 123 9.39 3.05 -7.41
C GLY A 123 8.02 2.96 -8.11
N LEU A 124 8.01 3.00 -9.45
CA LEU A 124 6.78 2.86 -10.24
C LEU A 124 6.15 1.47 -10.06
N LEU A 125 6.96 0.41 -10.09
CA LEU A 125 6.50 -0.96 -9.86
C LEU A 125 5.93 -1.14 -8.45
N ILE A 126 6.60 -0.62 -7.42
CA ILE A 126 6.15 -0.74 -6.03
C ILE A 126 4.81 -0.03 -5.83
N VAL A 127 4.64 1.21 -6.31
CA VAL A 127 3.37 1.94 -6.17
C VAL A 127 2.25 1.26 -6.95
N ALA A 128 2.53 0.80 -8.17
CA ALA A 128 1.55 0.06 -8.97
C ALA A 128 1.12 -1.22 -8.25
N LEU A 129 2.05 -1.96 -7.66
CA LEU A 129 1.75 -3.17 -6.90
C LEU A 129 0.88 -2.87 -5.67
N VAL A 130 1.21 -1.85 -4.89
CA VAL A 130 0.40 -1.43 -3.72
C VAL A 130 -1.02 -1.08 -4.14
N LEU A 131 -1.17 -0.30 -5.22
CA LEU A 131 -2.47 0.08 -5.76
C LEU A 131 -3.28 -1.14 -6.22
N VAL A 132 -2.67 -2.03 -7.00
CA VAL A 132 -3.31 -3.26 -7.49
C VAL A 132 -3.76 -4.14 -6.33
N VAL A 133 -2.90 -4.37 -5.34
CA VAL A 133 -3.24 -5.17 -4.16
C VAL A 133 -4.41 -4.55 -3.40
N ALA A 134 -4.39 -3.24 -3.15
CA ALA A 134 -5.47 -2.57 -2.43
C ALA A 134 -6.81 -2.64 -3.17
N VAL A 135 -6.79 -2.42 -4.50
CA VAL A 135 -7.97 -2.51 -5.36
C VAL A 135 -8.50 -3.95 -5.42
N VAL A 136 -7.64 -4.93 -5.68
CA VAL A 136 -8.02 -6.35 -5.74
C VAL A 136 -8.60 -6.82 -4.41
N VAL A 137 -7.95 -6.52 -3.28
CA VAL A 137 -8.47 -6.85 -1.94
C VAL A 137 -9.84 -6.21 -1.71
N THR A 138 -10.03 -4.96 -2.13
CA THR A 138 -11.31 -4.26 -2.02
C THR A 138 -12.39 -4.92 -2.88
N ILE A 139 -12.10 -5.23 -4.14
CA ILE A 139 -13.02 -5.91 -5.07
C ILE A 139 -13.40 -7.29 -4.52
N VAL A 140 -12.42 -8.11 -4.11
CA VAL A 140 -12.66 -9.44 -3.53
C VAL A 140 -13.57 -9.36 -2.31
N ARG A 141 -13.38 -8.37 -1.43
CA ARG A 141 -14.24 -8.15 -0.27
C ARG A 141 -15.66 -7.74 -0.68
N LEU A 142 -15.81 -6.79 -1.61
CA LEU A 142 -17.11 -6.32 -2.08
C LEU A 142 -17.91 -7.44 -2.78
N VAL A 143 -17.28 -8.16 -3.71
CA VAL A 143 -17.89 -9.25 -4.47
C VAL A 143 -18.20 -10.44 -3.56
N GLY A 144 -17.24 -10.85 -2.72
CA GLY A 144 -17.40 -11.97 -1.81
C GLY A 144 -18.57 -11.77 -0.85
N ARG A 145 -18.80 -10.55 -0.37
CA ARG A 145 -19.90 -10.22 0.55
C ARG A 145 -21.24 -10.06 -0.15
N ARG A 146 -21.26 -9.55 -1.38
CA ARG A 146 -22.50 -9.54 -2.19
C ARG A 146 -23.02 -10.97 -2.43
N ARG A 147 -22.13 -11.94 -2.60
CA ARG A 147 -22.51 -13.36 -2.77
C ARG A 147 -23.11 -13.99 -1.50
N LEU A 148 -22.92 -13.40 -0.31
CA LEU A 148 -23.51 -13.91 0.93
C LEU A 148 -25.03 -13.77 0.92
N ALA A 149 -25.57 -12.71 0.30
CA ALA A 149 -27.00 -12.49 0.18
C ALA A 149 -27.73 -13.57 -0.63
N ALA A 150 -27.01 -14.38 -1.41
CA ALA A 150 -27.57 -15.48 -2.19
C ALA A 150 -27.58 -16.83 -1.44
N ARG A 151 -27.05 -16.87 -0.21
CA ARG A 151 -27.03 -18.10 0.60
C ARG A 151 -28.36 -18.29 1.31
N GLU A 152 -28.60 -19.53 1.72
CA GLU A 152 -29.82 -19.90 2.44
C GLU A 152 -29.91 -19.14 3.79
N PRO A 153 -31.03 -18.46 4.08
CA PRO A 153 -31.24 -17.77 5.34
C PRO A 153 -31.66 -18.75 6.45
N ARG A 154 -31.13 -18.55 7.66
CA ARG A 154 -31.48 -19.33 8.86
C ARG A 154 -31.64 -18.40 10.05
N GLN A 155 -32.61 -18.69 10.93
CA GLN A 155 -32.78 -17.96 12.19
C GLN A 155 -31.88 -18.57 13.26
N LEU A 156 -30.94 -17.79 13.79
CA LEU A 156 -30.03 -18.23 14.85
C LEU A 156 -29.99 -17.18 15.95
N ARG A 157 -29.62 -17.61 17.17
CA ARG A 157 -29.38 -16.67 18.27
C ARG A 157 -28.00 -16.05 18.11
N ALA A 158 -27.92 -14.73 18.18
CA ALA A 158 -26.65 -14.03 18.24
C ALA A 158 -26.70 -12.89 19.26
N HIS A 159 -25.54 -12.59 19.82
CA HIS A 159 -25.30 -11.38 20.61
C HIS A 159 -24.03 -10.68 20.13
N ARG A 160 -23.86 -9.43 20.53
CA ARG A 160 -22.69 -8.62 20.15
C ARG A 160 -21.64 -8.70 21.25
N GLU A 161 -20.38 -8.83 20.85
CA GLU A 161 -19.22 -8.66 21.72
C GLU A 161 -18.23 -7.69 21.06
N LYS A 162 -17.43 -6.98 21.87
CA LYS A 162 -16.39 -6.07 21.38
C LYS A 162 -15.04 -6.45 21.97
N TYR A 163 -14.02 -6.50 21.11
CA TYR A 163 -12.65 -6.80 21.51
C TYR A 163 -11.69 -5.73 21.05
N ARG A 164 -10.80 -5.33 21.96
CA ARG A 164 -9.65 -4.47 21.68
C ARG A 164 -8.39 -5.29 21.50
N ARG A 165 -7.66 -5.03 20.41
CA ARG A 165 -6.30 -5.54 20.20
C ARG A 165 -5.37 -4.40 19.80
N GLY A 166 -4.54 -3.95 20.73
CA GLY A 166 -3.71 -2.76 20.54
C GLY A 166 -4.57 -1.51 20.44
N ILE A 167 -4.40 -0.77 19.35
CA ILE A 167 -5.18 0.45 19.03
C ILE A 167 -6.49 0.17 18.26
N ALA A 168 -6.74 -1.09 17.88
CA ALA A 168 -7.89 -1.44 17.06
C ALA A 168 -9.00 -2.05 17.92
N ASP A 169 -10.18 -1.44 17.83
CA ASP A 169 -11.43 -1.98 18.36
C ASP A 169 -12.23 -2.64 17.23
N ARG A 170 -12.86 -3.78 17.56
CA ARG A 170 -13.61 -4.57 16.59
C ARG A 170 -14.85 -5.18 17.21
N SER A 171 -15.99 -5.00 16.54
CA SER A 171 -17.25 -5.67 16.84
C SER A 171 -17.28 -7.09 16.27
N TRP A 172 -17.84 -8.00 17.05
CA TRP A 172 -18.07 -9.40 16.72
C TRP A 172 -19.52 -9.74 16.99
N LEU A 173 -20.11 -10.53 16.09
CA LEU A 173 -21.35 -11.25 16.37
C LEU A 173 -20.99 -12.66 16.81
N VAL A 174 -21.52 -13.06 17.96
CA VAL A 174 -21.37 -14.40 18.50
C VAL A 174 -22.62 -15.17 18.17
N VAL A 175 -22.50 -16.10 17.23
CA VAL A 175 -23.60 -16.92 16.72
C VAL A 175 -23.64 -18.22 17.50
N GLN A 176 -24.81 -18.59 18.00
CA GLN A 176 -25.07 -19.85 18.67
C GLN A 176 -25.81 -20.79 17.71
N SER A 177 -25.24 -21.98 17.48
CA SER A 177 -25.83 -23.04 16.67
C SER A 177 -25.68 -24.36 17.42
N GLY A 178 -26.78 -24.84 18.00
CA GLY A 178 -26.75 -25.93 18.98
C GLY A 178 -25.83 -25.57 20.16
N ASP A 179 -24.89 -26.46 20.48
CA ASP A 179 -23.88 -26.25 21.52
C ASP A 179 -22.64 -25.47 21.02
N SER A 180 -22.56 -25.21 19.72
CA SER A 180 -21.42 -24.52 19.13
C SER A 180 -21.58 -23.00 19.17
N ARG A 181 -20.46 -22.31 19.44
CA ARG A 181 -20.37 -20.84 19.34
C ARG A 181 -19.37 -20.45 18.27
N SER A 182 -19.73 -19.46 17.48
CA SER A 182 -18.90 -18.93 16.41
C SER A 182 -18.82 -17.42 16.48
N TRP A 183 -17.62 -16.88 16.44
CA TRP A 183 -17.35 -15.44 16.43
C TRP A 183 -17.15 -14.98 14.98
N VAL A 184 -17.99 -14.06 14.52
CA VAL A 184 -17.86 -13.45 13.20
C VAL A 184 -17.58 -11.96 13.36
N PRO A 185 -16.43 -11.49 12.87
CA PRO A 185 -16.14 -10.07 12.95
C PRO A 185 -17.00 -9.34 11.93
N VAL A 186 -17.60 -8.21 12.32
CA VAL A 186 -18.51 -7.42 11.48
C VAL A 186 -17.97 -6.00 11.29
N TYR A 187 -18.49 -5.28 10.30
CA TYR A 187 -18.35 -3.82 10.28
C TYR A 187 -19.28 -3.21 11.29
N TRP A 188 -18.87 -2.09 11.88
CA TRP A 188 -19.78 -1.32 12.68
C TRP A 188 -20.93 -0.77 11.82
N ASP A 189 -22.15 -0.96 12.31
CA ASP A 189 -23.38 -0.45 11.74
C ASP A 189 -24.33 -0.09 12.90
N PRO A 190 -25.11 1.00 12.80
CA PRO A 190 -26.07 1.37 13.84
C PRO A 190 -27.06 0.24 14.20
N ALA A 191 -27.45 -0.62 13.26
CA ALA A 191 -28.35 -1.73 13.56
C ALA A 191 -27.74 -2.76 14.54
N LEU A 192 -26.42 -2.75 14.75
CA LEU A 192 -25.77 -3.54 15.80
C LEU A 192 -26.04 -3.03 17.22
N GLU A 193 -26.58 -1.82 17.39
CA GLU A 193 -27.01 -1.31 18.70
C GLU A 193 -28.30 -2.00 19.17
N GLU A 194 -29.09 -2.56 18.24
CA GLU A 194 -30.29 -3.34 18.58
C GLU A 194 -29.94 -4.74 19.10
N ILE A 195 -28.75 -5.25 18.78
CA ILE A 195 -28.21 -6.47 19.35
C ILE A 195 -27.26 -6.10 20.49
N GLY A 196 -27.80 -6.11 21.69
CA GLY A 196 -27.01 -5.98 22.92
C GLY A 196 -26.23 -7.26 23.27
N GLU A 197 -25.92 -7.38 24.56
CA GLU A 197 -25.25 -8.55 25.13
C GLU A 197 -26.19 -9.76 25.25
N SER A 198 -27.50 -9.52 25.21
CA SER A 198 -28.52 -10.57 25.28
C SER A 198 -28.70 -11.28 23.93
N PRO A 199 -28.70 -12.63 23.90
CA PRO A 199 -28.93 -13.40 22.69
C PRO A 199 -30.29 -13.08 22.05
N THR A 200 -30.25 -12.60 20.82
CA THR A 200 -31.43 -12.21 20.02
C THR A 200 -31.49 -13.03 18.74
N LEU A 201 -32.70 -13.30 18.23
CA LEU A 201 -32.86 -13.98 16.95
C LEU A 201 -32.42 -13.06 15.80
N VAL A 202 -31.52 -13.55 14.97
CA VAL A 202 -31.01 -12.86 13.78
C VAL A 202 -31.07 -13.79 12.57
N THR A 203 -31.27 -13.19 11.40
CA THR A 203 -31.19 -13.93 10.14
C THR A 203 -29.73 -14.06 9.74
N VAL A 204 -29.24 -15.28 9.64
CA VAL A 204 -27.88 -15.64 9.22
C VAL A 204 -27.93 -16.24 7.82
N TYR A 205 -27.07 -15.75 6.94
CA TYR A 205 -26.93 -16.24 5.56
C TYR A 205 -25.67 -17.12 5.45
N GLY A 206 -25.87 -18.41 5.18
CA GLY A 206 -24.82 -19.43 5.15
C GLY A 206 -24.84 -20.38 6.35
N ASP A 207 -24.01 -21.41 6.29
CA ASP A 207 -23.98 -22.48 7.27
C ASP A 207 -22.95 -22.22 8.38
N PRO A 208 -23.35 -22.03 9.66
CA PRO A 208 -22.42 -21.73 10.73
C PRO A 208 -21.46 -22.88 11.05
N GLU A 209 -21.70 -24.10 10.58
CA GLU A 209 -20.81 -25.25 10.83
C GLU A 209 -19.75 -25.40 9.72
N GLY A 210 -20.13 -25.26 8.45
CA GLY A 210 -19.24 -25.41 7.29
C GLY A 210 -18.67 -24.12 6.70
N ASP A 211 -19.39 -23.01 6.75
CA ASP A 211 -18.98 -21.80 6.02
C ASP A 211 -17.94 -20.95 6.77
N LYS A 212 -16.98 -20.42 6.00
CA LYS A 212 -15.93 -19.50 6.50
C LYS A 212 -16.40 -18.06 6.63
N LEU A 213 -17.47 -17.68 5.96
CA LEU A 213 -18.05 -16.33 5.94
C LEU A 213 -19.55 -16.47 6.14
N LEU A 214 -20.12 -15.67 7.03
CA LEU A 214 -21.55 -15.62 7.29
C LEU A 214 -22.05 -14.19 7.04
N GLY A 215 -23.19 -14.06 6.35
CA GLY A 215 -23.92 -12.80 6.24
C GLY A 215 -24.94 -12.69 7.37
N PHE A 216 -25.32 -11.47 7.73
CA PHE A 216 -26.27 -11.23 8.82
C PHE A 216 -27.28 -10.18 8.42
N GLU A 217 -28.51 -10.34 8.88
CA GLU A 217 -29.53 -9.31 8.83
C GLU A 217 -30.12 -9.13 10.23
N VAL A 218 -30.09 -7.87 10.66
CA VAL A 218 -30.43 -7.42 12.00
C VAL A 218 -31.42 -6.30 11.84
N ALA A 219 -32.61 -6.45 12.42
CA ALA A 219 -33.68 -5.46 12.28
C ALA A 219 -34.05 -5.15 10.81
N GLY A 220 -33.90 -6.13 9.91
CA GLY A 220 -34.10 -5.95 8.47
C GLY A 220 -32.93 -5.28 7.73
N GLU A 221 -31.88 -4.86 8.45
CA GLU A 221 -30.70 -4.24 7.87
C GLU A 221 -29.54 -5.23 7.70
N PRO A 222 -28.85 -5.21 6.54
CA PRO A 222 -27.75 -6.11 6.25
C PRO A 222 -26.48 -5.73 6.99
N ILE A 223 -25.98 -6.61 7.85
CA ILE A 223 -24.68 -6.47 8.51
C ILE A 223 -23.62 -7.25 7.74
N TRP A 224 -22.55 -6.56 7.35
CA TRP A 224 -21.46 -7.17 6.60
C TRP A 224 -20.36 -7.74 7.50
N PRO A 225 -19.88 -8.97 7.23
CA PRO A 225 -18.74 -9.52 7.93
C PRO A 225 -17.46 -8.81 7.48
N SER A 226 -16.65 -8.37 8.43
CA SER A 226 -15.35 -7.77 8.19
C SER A 226 -14.22 -8.79 8.06
N GLY A 227 -14.51 -10.07 8.29
CA GLY A 227 -13.56 -11.19 8.18
C GLY A 227 -14.22 -12.57 8.31
N ARG A 228 -13.38 -13.60 8.39
CA ARG A 228 -13.81 -15.01 8.49
C ARG A 228 -14.37 -15.34 9.87
N ARG A 229 -15.33 -16.25 9.91
CA ARG A 229 -15.84 -16.93 11.12
C ARG A 229 -14.68 -17.60 11.87
N ARG A 230 -14.77 -17.59 13.19
CA ARG A 230 -13.86 -18.27 14.11
C ARG A 230 -14.65 -19.15 15.06
N SER A 231 -14.13 -20.34 15.36
CA SER A 231 -14.67 -21.26 16.35
C SER A 231 -14.12 -21.03 17.76
N ALA A 232 -13.21 -20.05 17.92
CA ALA A 232 -12.59 -19.71 19.19
C ALA A 232 -12.72 -18.21 19.45
N GLN A 233 -12.74 -17.85 20.74
CA GLN A 233 -12.82 -16.48 21.20
C GLN A 233 -11.72 -15.61 20.57
N PRO A 234 -12.03 -14.37 20.16
CA PRO A 234 -11.04 -13.44 19.64
C PRO A 234 -9.93 -13.15 20.65
N LYS A 235 -8.69 -13.07 20.18
CA LYS A 235 -7.57 -12.59 21.00
C LYS A 235 -7.74 -11.10 21.27
N GLY A 236 -7.58 -10.69 22.52
CA GLY A 236 -7.63 -9.28 22.93
C GLY A 236 -8.28 -9.12 24.30
N ARG A 237 -8.53 -7.88 24.69
CA ARG A 237 -9.34 -7.57 25.87
C ARG A 237 -10.78 -7.35 25.44
N GLU A 238 -11.71 -8.07 26.05
CA GLU A 238 -13.13 -7.76 25.92
C GLU A 238 -13.41 -6.35 26.44
N ARG A 239 -14.34 -5.67 25.79
CA ARG A 239 -14.75 -4.31 26.09
C ARG A 239 -16.26 -4.30 26.19
N ASP A 240 -16.75 -3.65 27.24
CA ASP A 240 -18.17 -3.41 27.43
C ASP A 240 -18.75 -2.64 26.23
N LEU A 241 -20.00 -2.93 25.92
CA LEU A 241 -20.70 -2.22 24.85
C LEU A 241 -21.12 -0.85 25.39
N GLU A 242 -20.32 0.18 25.11
CA GLU A 242 -20.77 1.55 25.31
C GLU A 242 -21.91 1.86 24.32
N VAL A 243 -23.07 2.26 24.85
CA VAL A 243 -24.21 2.75 24.06
C VAL A 243 -23.99 4.25 23.83
N PRO A 244 -23.57 4.68 22.62
CA PRO A 244 -23.28 6.08 22.37
C PRO A 244 -24.58 6.89 22.38
N SER A 245 -24.66 7.92 23.22
CA SER A 245 -25.77 8.86 23.19
C SER A 245 -25.73 9.68 21.88
N GLY A 246 -26.59 9.34 20.92
CA GLY A 246 -26.76 10.10 19.66
C GLY A 246 -26.25 9.42 18.37
N GLY A 247 -25.93 8.13 18.40
CA GLY A 247 -25.49 7.36 17.24
C GLY A 247 -24.09 7.76 16.72
N VAL A 248 -23.40 6.85 16.03
CA VAL A 248 -22.05 7.14 15.50
C VAL A 248 -22.08 7.57 14.03
N SER A 249 -21.64 8.80 13.78
CA SER A 249 -21.49 9.35 12.42
C SER A 249 -20.31 8.71 11.67
N LEU A 250 -20.40 8.68 10.33
CA LEU A 250 -19.28 8.26 9.47
C LEU A 250 -18.03 9.13 9.70
N LEU A 251 -18.21 10.41 10.05
CA LEU A 251 -17.10 11.32 10.34
C LEU A 251 -16.33 10.90 11.60
N ARG A 252 -17.03 10.51 12.67
CA ARG A 252 -16.37 10.00 13.88
C ARG A 252 -15.57 8.74 13.58
N GLN A 253 -16.14 7.82 12.80
CA GLN A 253 -15.46 6.61 12.35
C GLN A 253 -14.21 6.92 11.52
N THR A 254 -14.30 7.87 10.59
CA THR A 254 -13.17 8.30 9.76
C THR A 254 -12.04 8.92 10.61
N ARG A 255 -12.38 9.68 11.66
CA ARG A 255 -11.37 10.23 12.59
C ARG A 255 -10.63 9.15 13.36
N THR A 256 -11.32 8.07 13.77
CA THR A 256 -10.68 6.92 14.39
C THR A 256 -9.73 6.22 13.42
N ASP A 257 -10.13 6.04 12.17
CA ASP A 257 -9.29 5.42 11.14
C ASP A 257 -8.05 6.29 10.79
N LEU A 258 -8.13 7.61 10.97
CA LEU A 258 -7.03 8.54 10.72
C LEU A 258 -5.87 8.40 11.72
N VAL A 259 -6.08 7.84 12.91
CA VAL A 259 -5.02 7.71 13.94
C VAL A 259 -3.81 6.96 13.40
N GLY A 260 -4.02 5.95 12.55
CA GLY A 260 -2.92 5.20 11.92
C GLY A 260 -2.01 6.07 11.05
N VAL A 261 -2.54 7.12 10.42
CA VAL A 261 -1.80 7.99 9.50
C VAL A 261 -0.65 8.73 10.18
N PHE A 262 -0.73 8.99 11.49
CA PHE A 262 0.35 9.63 12.24
C PHE A 262 1.63 8.80 12.31
N ALA A 263 1.57 7.48 12.06
CA ALA A 263 2.75 6.64 11.96
C ALA A 263 3.43 6.71 10.58
N ALA A 264 2.78 7.28 9.57
CA ALA A 264 3.30 7.33 8.21
C ALA A 264 4.65 8.06 8.07
N PRO A 265 4.90 9.20 8.74
CA PRO A 265 6.21 9.87 8.68
C PRO A 265 7.36 9.00 9.21
N LEU A 266 7.12 8.17 10.23
CA LEU A 266 8.14 7.26 10.75
C LEU A 266 8.54 6.20 9.71
N ILE A 267 7.55 5.68 8.98
CA ILE A 267 7.79 4.76 7.86
C ILE A 267 8.53 5.49 6.73
N GLY A 268 8.15 6.73 6.42
CA GLY A 268 8.81 7.53 5.41
C GLY A 268 10.28 7.83 5.73
N ILE A 269 10.60 8.14 7.00
CA ILE A 269 11.97 8.38 7.45
C ILE A 269 12.80 7.11 7.31
N LEU A 270 12.27 5.98 7.79
CA LEU A 270 12.95 4.69 7.69
C LEU A 270 13.25 4.35 6.22
N TRP A 271 12.27 4.56 5.33
CA TRP A 271 12.45 4.33 3.90
C TRP A 271 13.53 5.22 3.30
N ALA A 272 13.41 6.53 3.49
CA ALA A 272 14.36 7.51 2.94
C ALA A 272 15.79 7.29 3.45
N TYR A 273 15.94 6.76 4.66
CA TYR A 273 17.23 6.39 5.23
C TYR A 273 17.83 5.14 4.55
N ILE A 274 17.02 4.08 4.38
CA ILE A 274 17.46 2.82 3.75
C ILE A 274 17.83 3.04 2.28
N ASP A 275 17.02 3.84 1.59
CA ASP A 275 17.06 4.05 0.14
C ASP A 275 17.99 5.21 -0.26
N GLY A 276 18.43 6.03 0.70
CA GLY A 276 19.25 7.22 0.42
C GLY A 276 18.53 8.31 -0.39
N SER A 277 17.21 8.21 -0.59
CA SER A 277 16.44 9.09 -1.49
C SER A 277 16.12 10.48 -0.91
N GLY A 278 16.55 10.75 0.33
CA GLY A 278 16.51 12.07 0.95
C GLY A 278 15.09 12.64 1.17
N PRO A 279 14.93 13.97 1.19
CA PRO A 279 13.65 14.61 1.51
C PRO A 279 12.51 14.27 0.54
N ALA A 280 12.82 14.10 -0.74
CA ALA A 280 11.81 13.75 -1.76
C ALA A 280 11.30 12.32 -1.55
N GLY A 281 12.20 11.36 -1.34
CA GLY A 281 11.85 9.99 -0.99
C GLY A 281 11.03 9.90 0.31
N PHE A 282 11.39 10.72 1.30
CA PHE A 282 10.64 10.82 2.56
C PHE A 282 9.19 11.25 2.34
N ILE A 283 8.95 12.34 1.60
CA ILE A 283 7.59 12.86 1.34
C ILE A 283 6.77 11.80 0.60
N PHE A 284 7.37 11.19 -0.43
CA PHE A 284 6.74 10.16 -1.24
C PHE A 284 6.35 8.93 -0.41
N ALA A 285 7.31 8.35 0.32
CA ALA A 285 7.08 7.17 1.14
C ALA A 285 6.06 7.45 2.26
N THR A 286 6.11 8.64 2.86
CA THR A 286 5.11 9.08 3.86
C THR A 286 3.71 9.15 3.27
N ALA A 287 3.54 9.72 2.07
CA ALA A 287 2.23 9.83 1.43
C ALA A 287 1.65 8.45 1.12
N VAL A 288 2.45 7.55 0.52
CA VAL A 288 2.00 6.17 0.23
C VAL A 288 1.66 5.42 1.52
N ALA A 289 2.51 5.51 2.55
CA ALA A 289 2.26 4.90 3.85
C ALA A 289 0.99 5.44 4.51
N ALA A 290 0.73 6.75 4.42
CA ALA A 290 -0.49 7.38 4.92
C ALA A 290 -1.74 6.82 4.23
N GLY A 291 -1.71 6.71 2.90
CA GLY A 291 -2.81 6.09 2.14
C GLY A 291 -3.07 4.65 2.57
N VAL A 292 -2.03 3.84 2.74
CA VAL A 292 -2.15 2.44 3.17
C VAL A 292 -2.68 2.34 4.61
N LEU A 293 -2.13 3.13 5.52
CA LEU A 293 -2.52 3.13 6.94
C LEU A 293 -3.94 3.66 7.16
N PHE A 294 -4.44 4.51 6.27
CA PHE A 294 -5.85 4.93 6.26
C PHE A 294 -6.77 3.87 5.66
N TRP A 295 -6.36 3.22 4.56
CA TRP A 295 -7.13 2.16 3.92
C TRP A 295 -7.27 0.91 4.80
N LEU A 296 -6.21 0.50 5.52
CA LEU A 296 -6.18 -0.74 6.28
C LEU A 296 -7.33 -0.87 7.32
N PRO A 297 -7.57 0.09 8.24
CA PRO A 297 -8.69 0.01 9.19
C PRO A 297 -10.05 -0.10 8.50
N SER A 298 -10.28 0.70 7.46
CA SER A 298 -11.51 0.63 6.64
C SER A 298 -11.69 -0.72 5.96
N ALA A 299 -10.60 -1.35 5.52
CA ALA A 299 -10.63 -2.67 4.94
C ALA A 299 -10.96 -3.69 6.04
N TYR A 300 -10.38 -3.60 7.23
CA TYR A 300 -10.56 -4.56 8.32
C TYR A 300 -11.86 -4.42 9.13
N GLY A 301 -12.58 -3.30 8.99
CA GLY A 301 -13.83 -3.03 9.69
C GLY A 301 -13.61 -2.60 11.13
N SER A 302 -13.12 -1.38 11.31
CA SER A 302 -12.96 -0.72 12.61
C SER A 302 -14.31 -0.41 13.26
N ASP A 303 -14.34 -0.52 14.59
CA ASP A 303 -15.45 -0.10 15.43
C ASP A 303 -15.14 1.28 16.06
N PRO A 304 -15.97 2.31 15.81
CA PRO A 304 -15.75 3.66 16.32
C PRO A 304 -16.34 3.95 17.71
N THR A 305 -17.04 2.99 18.34
CA THR A 305 -17.55 3.16 19.71
C THR A 305 -16.47 2.93 20.76
#